data_AF-A0A958EJI4-F1
#
_entry.id   AF-A0A958EJI4-F1
#
_cell.length_a   1.000
_cell.length_b   1.000
_cell.length_c   1.000
_cell.angle_alpha   90.00
_cell.angle_beta   90.00
_cell.angle_gamma   90.00
#
_symmetry.space_group_name_H-M   'P 1'
#
loop_
_entity.id
_entity.type
_entity.pdbx_description
1 polymer ?
#
loop_
_entity_poly.entity_id
_entity_poly.type
_entity_poly.pdbx_seq_one_letter_code
_entity_poly.pdbx_strand_id
1 'polypeptide(L)'
;MTIRIGADIDRKQMGKELKDLIFSKGYTSIYDFHLRCAQDRISYSALKDTIAGRREASVSALMNIADALEMKPLEFFAKFSFKRIA
;
A
#
# COMPACT_ATOMS: atom_id res chain seq x y z
N MET A 1 7.46 10.63 16.29
CA MET A 1 6.24 9.95 16.79
C MET A 1 5.92 8.84 15.80
N THR A 2 6.29 7.61 16.12
CA THR A 2 6.08 6.45 15.25
C THR A 2 4.75 5.83 15.65
N ILE A 3 3.73 5.98 14.83
CA ILE A 3 2.44 5.28 15.03
C ILE A 3 2.73 3.80 14.84
N ARG A 4 2.83 3.04 15.94
CA ARG A 4 2.85 1.58 15.91
C ARG A 4 1.40 1.14 15.71
N ILE A 5 1.06 0.81 14.47
CA ILE A 5 -0.17 0.13 14.11
C ILE A 5 -0.11 -1.24 14.82
N GLY A 6 -0.76 -1.34 15.97
CA GLY A 6 -0.75 -2.53 16.83
C GLY A 6 -1.56 -3.67 16.22
N ALA A 7 -1.06 -4.89 16.43
CA ALA A 7 -1.49 -6.19 15.89
C ALA A 7 -0.95 -6.47 14.49
N ASP A 8 -0.19 -7.57 14.36
CA ASP A 8 0.47 -8.08 13.16
C ASP A 8 -0.43 -8.05 11.91
N ILE A 9 -0.49 -6.91 11.22
CA ILE A 9 -0.78 -6.92 9.80
C ILE A 9 0.39 -7.67 9.20
N ASP A 10 0.15 -8.93 8.79
CA ASP A 10 1.15 -9.67 8.03
C ASP A 10 1.54 -8.79 6.84
N ARG A 11 2.77 -8.27 6.87
CA ARG A 11 3.28 -7.32 5.87
C ARG A 11 3.19 -7.92 4.47
N LYS A 12 3.27 -9.25 4.35
CA LYS A 12 3.06 -9.96 3.09
C LYS A 12 1.60 -9.96 2.69
N GLN A 13 0.68 -10.11 3.63
CA GLN A 13 -0.76 -10.03 3.38
C GLN A 13 -1.17 -8.62 2.93
N MET A 14 -0.74 -7.57 3.62
CA MET A 14 -0.98 -6.18 3.20
C MET A 14 -0.37 -5.91 1.82
N GLY A 15 0.86 -6.37 1.59
CA GLY A 15 1.52 -6.23 0.29
C GLY A 15 0.78 -6.93 -0.84
N LYS A 16 0.22 -8.12 -0.56
CA LYS A 16 -0.65 -8.86 -1.49
C LYS A 16 -1.96 -8.10 -1.76
N GLU A 17 -2.65 -7.65 -0.72
CA GLU A 17 -3.89 -6.87 -0.85
C GLU A 17 -3.67 -5.57 -1.63
N LEU A 18 -2.53 -4.92 -1.41
CA LEU A 18 -2.16 -3.72 -2.15
C LEU A 18 -1.91 -4.02 -3.62
N LYS A 19 -1.23 -5.13 -3.94
CA LYS A 19 -1.04 -5.59 -5.31
C LYS A 19 -2.37 -5.90 -5.98
N ASP A 20 -3.26 -6.61 -5.29
CA ASP A 20 -4.58 -6.97 -5.80
C ASP A 20 -5.43 -5.71 -6.04
N LEU A 21 -5.35 -4.71 -5.14
CA LEU A 21 -6.00 -3.42 -5.31
C LEU A 21 -5.49 -2.67 -6.54
N ILE A 22 -4.17 -2.62 -6.74
CA ILE A 22 -3.55 -2.01 -7.93
C ILE A 22 -4.09 -2.70 -9.19
N PHE A 23 -4.11 -4.03 -9.25
CA PHE A 23 -4.63 -4.73 -10.43
C PHE A 23 -6.14 -4.56 -10.63
N SER A 24 -6.92 -4.46 -9.54
CA SER A 24 -8.36 -4.19 -9.62
C SER A 24 -8.69 -2.82 -10.23
N LYS A 25 -7.74 -1.88 -10.18
CA LYS A 25 -7.84 -0.55 -10.81
C LYS A 25 -7.45 -0.57 -12.29
N GLY A 26 -7.08 -1.73 -12.85
CA GLY A 26 -6.78 -1.90 -14.27
C GLY A 26 -5.30 -1.74 -14.65
N TYR A 27 -4.39 -1.55 -13.68
CA TYR A 27 -2.96 -1.50 -13.97
C TYR A 27 -2.44 -2.91 -14.31
N THR A 28 -1.61 -2.98 -15.35
CA THR A 28 -1.11 -4.26 -15.88
C THR A 28 0.07 -4.82 -15.09
N SER A 29 0.78 -3.95 -14.36
CA SER A 29 1.89 -4.32 -13.49
C SER A 29 2.10 -3.28 -12.41
N ILE A 30 2.88 -3.63 -11.37
CA ILE A 30 3.32 -2.66 -10.35
C ILE A 30 4.19 -1.56 -10.97
N TYR A 31 4.95 -1.89 -12.01
CA TYR A 31 5.76 -0.92 -12.73
C TYR A 31 4.89 0.08 -13.52
N ASP A 32 3.83 -0.42 -14.17
CA ASP A 32 2.85 0.39 -14.89
C ASP A 32 2.12 1.37 -13.95
N PHE A 33 1.67 0.89 -12.78
CA PHE A 33 1.12 1.77 -11.74
C PHE A 33 2.14 2.82 -11.28
N HIS A 34 3.37 2.42 -11.01
CA HIS A 34 4.41 3.35 -10.58
C HIS A 34 4.65 4.44 -11.64
N LEU A 35 4.84 4.06 -12.90
CA LEU A 35 5.11 4.98 -14.00
C LEU A 35 3.97 5.97 -14.22
N ARG A 36 2.71 5.52 -14.11
CA ARG A 36 1.54 6.37 -14.40
C ARG A 36 1.11 7.26 -13.25
N CYS A 37 1.31 6.83 -11.99
CA CYS A 37 0.62 7.44 -10.86
C CYS A 37 1.51 7.71 -9.64
N ALA A 38 2.64 7.00 -9.49
CA ALA A 38 3.39 6.99 -8.24
C ALA A 38 4.85 7.47 -8.37
N GLN A 39 5.37 7.68 -9.58
CA GLN A 39 6.79 7.94 -9.86
C GLN A 39 7.34 9.15 -9.09
N ASP A 40 6.56 10.23 -8.97
CA ASP A 40 6.97 11.45 -8.27
C ASP A 40 6.77 11.38 -6.75
N ARG A 41 6.16 10.29 -6.25
CA ARG A 41 5.68 10.17 -4.87
C ARG A 41 6.36 9.06 -4.08
N ILE A 42 6.79 8.00 -4.74
CA ILE A 42 7.45 6.84 -4.14
C ILE A 42 8.38 6.21 -5.17
N SER A 43 9.60 5.84 -4.78
CA SER A 43 10.49 5.13 -5.69
C SER A 43 9.97 3.72 -5.97
N TYR A 44 10.22 3.22 -7.17
CA TYR A 44 9.82 1.87 -7.56
C TYR A 44 10.36 0.78 -6.61
N SER A 45 11.59 0.95 -6.11
CA SER A 45 12.19 0.02 -5.15
C SER A 45 11.45 0.01 -3.82
N ALA A 46 11.08 1.19 -3.29
CA ALA A 46 10.31 1.30 -2.06
C ALA A 46 8.91 0.69 -2.21
N LEU A 47 8.22 1.00 -3.31
CA LEU A 47 6.92 0.42 -3.63
C LEU A 47 6.99 -1.11 -3.72
N LYS A 48 8.00 -1.64 -4.42
CA LYS A 48 8.22 -3.08 -4.55
C LYS A 48 8.52 -3.74 -3.21
N ASP A 49 9.30 -3.10 -2.34
CA ASP A 49 9.61 -3.62 -1.00
C ASP A 49 8.40 -3.59 -0.06
N THR A 50 7.55 -2.58 -0.17
CA THR A 50 6.25 -2.51 0.51
C THR A 50 5.33 -3.64 0.07
N ILE A 51 5.18 -3.85 -1.25
CA ILE A 51 4.33 -4.93 -1.80
C ILE A 51 4.88 -6.32 -1.45
N ALA A 52 6.20 -6.48 -1.38
CA ALA A 52 6.81 -7.74 -0.97
C ALA A 52 6.78 -7.97 0.55
N GLY A 53 6.31 -7.00 1.33
CA GLY A 53 6.31 -7.05 2.79
C GLY A 53 7.72 -7.08 3.40
N ARG A 54 8.76 -6.66 2.65
CA ARG A 54 10.17 -6.66 3.09
C ARG A 54 10.51 -5.47 3.97
N ARG A 55 9.77 -4.37 3.81
CA ARG A 55 9.91 -3.16 4.63
C ARG A 55 8.55 -2.73 5.14
N GLU A 56 8.55 -2.21 6.36
CA GLU A 56 7.40 -1.48 6.87
C GLU A 56 7.21 -0.22 6.03
N ALA A 57 6.00 -0.04 5.50
CA ALA A 57 5.67 1.17 4.76
C ALA A 57 5.44 2.30 5.76
N SER A 58 6.08 3.44 5.55
CA SER A 58 5.76 4.63 6.33
C SER A 58 4.32 5.06 6.03
N VAL A 59 3.66 5.69 7.01
CA VAL A 59 2.33 6.27 6.81
C VAL A 59 2.32 7.23 5.60
N SER A 60 3.39 8.02 5.42
CA SER A 60 3.53 8.89 4.25
C SER A 60 3.56 8.11 2.93
N ALA A 61 4.25 6.97 2.86
CA ALA A 61 4.28 6.14 1.66
C ALA A 61 2.89 5.55 1.36
N LEU A 62 2.18 5.09 2.40
CA LEU A 62 0.81 4.58 2.26
C LEU A 62 -0.17 5.68 1.81
N MET A 63 -0.03 6.90 2.33
CA MET A 63 -0.81 8.06 1.88
C MET A 63 -0.52 8.42 0.41
N ASN A 64 0.74 8.39 0.00
CA ASN A 64 1.13 8.64 -1.39
C ASN A 64 0.56 7.57 -2.34
N ILE A 65 0.52 6.31 -1.91
CA ILE A 65 -0.09 5.22 -2.66
C ILE A 65 -1.62 5.38 -2.73
N ALA A 66 -2.26 5.76 -1.63
CA ALA A 66 -3.70 6.02 -1.59
C ALA A 66 -4.09 7.15 -2.55
N ASP A 67 -3.33 8.24 -2.56
CA ASP A 67 -3.53 9.37 -3.46
C ASP A 67 -3.30 8.97 -4.93
N ALA A 68 -2.25 8.19 -5.20
CA ALA A 68 -1.99 7.63 -6.53
C ALA A 68 -3.09 6.66 -7.03
N LEU A 69 -3.85 6.05 -6.12
CA LEU A 69 -5.00 5.20 -6.43
C LEU A 69 -6.33 5.98 -6.46
N GLU A 70 -6.28 7.30 -6.28
CA GLU A 70 -7.42 8.20 -6.17
C GLU A 70 -8.40 7.75 -5.08
N MET A 71 -7.86 7.31 -3.94
CA MET A 71 -8.64 6.82 -2.80
C MET A 71 -8.54 7.77 -1.63
N LYS A 72 -9.66 7.97 -0.93
CA LYS A 72 -9.63 8.68 0.35
C LYS A 72 -8.81 7.87 1.36
N PRO A 73 -7.98 8.51 2.21
CA PRO A 73 -7.16 7.80 3.19
C PRO A 73 -7.94 6.82 4.06
N LEU A 74 -9.13 7.20 4.53
CA LEU A 74 -9.98 6.34 5.35
C LEU A 74 -10.42 5.07 4.61
N GLU A 75 -10.83 5.20 3.34
CA GLU A 75 -11.24 4.07 2.50
C GLU A 75 -10.05 3.15 2.19
N PHE A 76 -8.88 3.74 1.95
CA PHE A 76 -7.64 3.00 1.74
C PHE A 76 -7.26 2.20 2.99
N PHE A 77 -7.14 2.85 4.15
CA PHE A 77 -6.76 2.16 5.39
C PHE A 77 -7.81 1.14 5.84
N ALA A 78 -9.10 1.34 5.55
CA ALA A 78 -10.14 0.35 5.81
C ALA A 78 -9.97 -0.96 5.03
N LYS A 79 -9.26 -0.96 3.89
CA LYS A 79 -8.92 -2.19 3.15
C LYS A 79 -7.89 -3.06 3.87
N PHE A 80 -7.01 -2.43 4.65
CA PHE A 80 -5.88 -3.09 5.33
C PHE A 80 -6.09 -3.23 6.85
N SER A 81 -7.05 -2.49 7.41
CA SER A 81 -7.36 -2.53 8.84
C SER A 81 -8.22 -3.73 9.23
N PHE A 82 -7.52 -4.66 9.89
CA PHE A 82 -7.93 -5.44 11.06
C PHE A 82 -9.22 -6.26 10.94
N LYS A 83 -9.05 -7.54 10.60
CA LYS A 83 -9.86 -8.57 11.25
C LYS A 83 -9.68 -8.38 12.77
N ARG A 84 -10.69 -7.82 13.45
CA ARG A 84 -10.86 -8.04 14.88
C ARG A 84 -10.86 -9.55 15.08
N ILE A 85 -9.84 -10.06 15.76
CA ILE A 85 -9.93 -11.38 16.38
C ILE A 85 -11.07 -11.23 17.39
N ALA A 86 -12.22 -11.82 17.06
CA ALA A 86 -13.32 -12.02 17.99
C ALA A 86 -12.95 -13.14 18.97
#